data_AF-A0A4R3HS95-F1
#
_entry.id   AF-A0A4R3HS95-F1
#
_cell.length_a   1.000
_cell.length_b   1.000
_cell.length_c   1.000
_cell.angle_alpha   90.00
_cell.angle_beta   90.00
_cell.angle_gamma   90.00
#
_symmetry.space_group_name_H-M   'P 1'
#
loop_
_entity.id
_entity.type
_entity.pdbx_description
1 polymer ?
#
loop_
_entity_poly.entity_id
_entity_poly.type
_entity_poly.pdbx_seq_one_letter_code
_entity_poly.pdbx_strand_id
1 'polypeptide(L)'
;MRNWPQETKQALRLLAAARYFLPEYLDCPGDLEQRYHAHLRRGECLQALEILEEIGLAHTGHDDEAYFWKELFYAAQHLTLPEHASRYQQQVDIVMAMQRLQG
;
A
#
# COMPACT_ATOMS: atom_id res chain seq x y z
N MET A 1 -1.55 26.01 1.35
CA MET A 1 -1.85 24.59 1.67
C MET A 1 -3.16 24.20 0.99
N ARG A 2 -3.19 23.11 0.22
CA ARG A 2 -4.43 22.60 -0.38
C ARG A 2 -5.34 22.07 0.74
N ASN A 3 -6.58 22.56 0.84
CA ASN A 3 -7.56 22.07 1.81
C ASN A 3 -8.26 20.83 1.26
N TRP A 4 -7.66 19.66 1.47
CA TRP A 4 -8.29 18.40 1.09
C TRP A 4 -9.35 17.96 2.09
N PRO A 5 -10.37 17.22 1.63
CA PRO A 5 -11.31 16.52 2.50
C PRO A 5 -10.58 15.65 3.53
N GLN A 6 -11.20 15.47 4.70
CA GLN A 6 -10.61 14.65 5.78
C GLN A 6 -10.39 13.20 5.33
N GLU A 7 -11.29 12.66 4.53
CA GLU A 7 -11.20 11.31 3.96
C GLU A 7 -9.97 11.17 3.05
N THR A 8 -9.74 12.13 2.14
CA THR A 8 -8.56 12.12 1.26
C THR A 8 -7.27 12.24 2.08
N LYS A 9 -7.26 13.07 3.13
CA LYS A 9 -6.09 13.18 4.03
C LYS A 9 -5.81 11.85 4.74
N GLN A 10 -6.85 11.13 5.16
CA GLN A 10 -6.69 9.85 5.81
C GLN A 10 -6.17 8.79 4.85
N ALA A 11 -6.74 8.71 3.64
CA ALA A 11 -6.25 7.81 2.58
C ALA A 11 -4.77 8.08 2.26
N LEU A 12 -4.35 9.34 2.10
CA LEU A 12 -2.95 9.68 1.88
C LEU A 12 -2.02 9.20 3.00
N ARG A 13 -2.44 9.33 4.27
CA ARG A 13 -1.62 8.90 5.40
C ARG A 13 -1.41 7.39 5.37
N LEU A 14 -2.45 6.63 5.07
CA LEU A 14 -2.40 5.18 4.94
C LEU A 14 -1.51 4.77 3.76
N LEU A 15 -1.61 5.45 2.62
CA LEU A 15 -0.73 5.21 1.47
C LEU A 15 0.74 5.53 1.78
N ALA A 16 1.01 6.58 2.55
CA ALA A 16 2.37 6.89 3.01
C ALA A 16 2.89 5.86 4.02
N ALA A 17 2.03 5.38 4.92
CA ALA A 17 2.36 4.32 5.87
C ALA A 17 2.65 3.00 5.16
N ALA A 18 1.85 2.62 4.17
CA ALA A 18 2.13 1.47 3.32
C ALA A 18 3.53 1.58 2.69
N ARG A 19 3.85 2.71 2.03
CA ARG A 19 5.19 2.91 1.44
C ARG A 19 6.32 2.81 2.46
N TYR A 20 6.11 3.25 3.71
CA TYR A 20 7.10 3.16 4.78
C TYR A 20 7.46 1.70 5.13
N PHE A 21 6.48 0.78 5.08
CA PHE A 21 6.71 -0.64 5.36
C PHE A 21 7.35 -1.41 4.20
N LEU A 22 7.58 -0.77 3.04
CA LEU A 22 8.39 -1.34 1.97
C LEU A 22 9.88 -1.04 2.24
N PRO A 23 10.72 -2.06 2.49
CA PRO A 23 12.14 -1.83 2.72
C PRO A 23 12.81 -1.05 1.59
N GLU A 24 13.72 -0.13 1.95
CA GLU A 24 14.47 0.68 0.98
C GLU A 24 15.38 -0.14 0.05
N TYR A 25 15.77 -1.35 0.47
CA TYR A 25 16.58 -2.27 -0.32
C TYR A 25 15.77 -3.09 -1.33
N LEU A 26 14.43 -3.04 -1.25
CA LEU A 26 13.62 -3.58 -2.34
C LEU A 26 13.89 -2.70 -3.55
N ASP A 27 14.28 -3.35 -4.66
CA ASP A 27 14.59 -2.70 -5.92
C ASP A 27 13.29 -2.18 -6.57
N CYS A 28 12.64 -1.23 -5.88
CA CYS A 28 11.43 -0.58 -6.32
C CYS A 28 11.77 0.13 -7.63
N PRO A 29 11.12 -0.22 -8.75
CA PRO A 29 11.38 0.44 -10.02
C PRO A 29 11.21 1.94 -9.87
N GLY A 30 12.26 2.72 -10.19
CA GLY A 30 12.27 4.16 -9.96
C GLY A 30 11.16 4.91 -10.70
N ASP A 31 10.65 4.34 -11.79
CA ASP A 31 9.48 4.86 -12.52
C ASP A 31 8.17 4.68 -11.73
N LEU A 32 7.98 3.55 -11.06
CA LEU A 32 6.81 3.30 -10.21
C LEU A 32 6.82 4.24 -9.01
N GLU A 33 7.97 4.40 -8.34
CA GLU A 33 8.09 5.33 -7.22
C GLU A 33 7.81 6.79 -7.63
N GLN A 34 8.33 7.21 -8.78
CA GLN A 34 8.02 8.55 -9.32
C GLN A 34 6.54 8.74 -9.63
N ARG A 35 5.90 7.75 -10.26
CA ARG A 35 4.46 7.78 -10.58
C ARG A 35 3.63 7.83 -9.31
N TYR A 36 3.95 7.02 -8.30
CA TYR A 36 3.30 7.03 -6.99
C TYR A 36 3.34 8.44 -6.38
N HIS A 37 4.51 9.06 -6.29
CA HIS A 37 4.64 10.42 -5.76
C HIS A 37 3.91 11.48 -6.62
N ALA A 38 3.85 11.29 -7.95
CA ALA A 38 3.11 12.19 -8.83
C ALA A 38 1.60 12.14 -8.55
N HIS A 39 1.02 10.95 -8.40
CA HIS A 39 -0.39 10.76 -8.07
C HIS A 39 -0.71 11.27 -6.65
N LEU A 40 0.16 11.02 -5.67
CA LEU A 40 0.01 11.57 -4.31
C LEU A 40 -0.04 13.10 -4.31
N ARG A 41 0.78 13.80 -5.10
CA ARG A 41 0.75 15.28 -5.15
C ARG A 41 -0.55 15.81 -5.77
N ARG A 42 -1.21 15.01 -6.61
CA ARG A 42 -2.47 15.35 -7.27
C ARG A 42 -3.70 14.98 -6.46
N GLY A 43 -3.55 14.08 -5.47
CA GLY A 43 -4.67 13.54 -4.68
C GLY A 43 -5.36 12.36 -5.35
N GLU A 44 -4.70 11.78 -6.34
CA GLU A 44 -5.16 10.62 -7.11
C GLU A 44 -4.89 9.35 -6.30
N CYS A 45 -5.67 9.16 -5.23
CA CYS A 45 -5.41 8.13 -4.21
C CYS A 45 -5.57 6.71 -4.75
N LEU A 46 -6.50 6.48 -5.68
CA LEU A 46 -6.68 5.17 -6.32
C LEU A 46 -5.44 4.78 -7.14
N GLN A 47 -4.94 5.69 -7.98
CA GLN A 47 -3.76 5.43 -8.81
C GLN A 47 -2.50 5.23 -7.96
N ALA A 48 -2.37 5.99 -6.87
CA ALA A 48 -1.27 5.79 -5.93
C ALA A 48 -1.37 4.42 -5.21
N LEU A 49 -2.59 3.96 -4.89
CA LEU A 49 -2.85 2.65 -4.29
C LEU A 49 -2.51 1.51 -5.25
N GLU A 50 -2.93 1.60 -6.52
CA GLU A 50 -2.64 0.60 -7.56
C GLU A 50 -1.14 0.43 -7.80
N ILE A 51 -0.37 1.53 -7.77
CA ILE A 51 1.09 1.46 -7.92
C ILE A 51 1.74 0.77 -6.72
N LEU A 52 1.27 1.05 -5.49
CA LEU A 52 1.77 0.35 -4.32
C LEU A 52 1.43 -1.14 -4.38
N GLU A 53 0.22 -1.51 -4.82
CA GLU A 53 -0.14 -2.92 -5.08
C GLU A 53 0.84 -3.57 -6.07
N GLU A 54 1.18 -2.91 -7.18
CA GLU A 54 2.15 -3.40 -8.16
C GLU A 54 3.53 -3.64 -7.53
N ILE A 55 4.03 -2.68 -6.72
CA ILE A 55 5.30 -2.80 -6.02
C ILE A 55 5.26 -3.96 -5.01
N GLY A 56 4.18 -4.07 -4.23
CA GLY A 56 4.02 -5.14 -3.24
C GLY A 56 3.96 -6.54 -3.87
N LEU A 57 3.29 -6.67 -5.01
CA LEU A 57 3.25 -7.95 -5.73
C LEU A 57 4.61 -8.34 -6.33
N ALA A 58 5.44 -7.36 -6.69
CA ALA A 58 6.79 -7.60 -7.19
C ALA A 58 7.79 -7.99 -6.10
N HIS A 59 7.48 -7.70 -4.83
CA HIS A 59 8.39 -7.86 -3.71
C HIS A 59 7.72 -8.56 -2.53
N THR A 60 7.99 -9.85 -2.37
CA THR A 60 7.47 -10.67 -1.27
C THR A 60 8.60 -11.26 -0.42
N GLY A 61 8.26 -11.72 0.79
CA GLY A 61 9.17 -12.40 1.70
C GLY A 61 9.99 -11.48 2.60
N HIS A 62 9.52 -10.26 2.87
CA HIS A 62 10.17 -9.35 3.82
C HIS A 62 9.40 -9.26 5.15
N ASP A 63 10.11 -8.95 6.23
CA ASP A 63 9.59 -9.05 7.61
C ASP A 63 8.32 -8.21 7.84
N ASP A 64 8.28 -7.02 7.24
CA ASP A 64 7.17 -6.06 7.40
C ASP A 64 6.06 -6.17 6.33
N GLU A 65 6.09 -7.20 5.48
CA GLU A 65 5.13 -7.34 4.37
C GLU A 65 3.67 -7.39 4.84
N ALA A 66 3.41 -8.03 5.98
CA ALA A 66 2.07 -8.07 6.56
C ALA A 66 1.56 -6.68 6.95
N TYR A 67 2.44 -5.79 7.43
CA TYR A 67 2.08 -4.40 7.77
C TYR A 67 1.82 -3.59 6.51
N PHE A 68 2.64 -3.77 5.47
CA PHE A 68 2.44 -3.15 4.17
C PHE A 68 1.03 -3.46 3.60
N TRP A 69 0.66 -4.73 3.49
CA TRP A 69 -0.65 -5.12 2.95
C TRP A 69 -1.81 -4.66 3.84
N LYS A 70 -1.61 -4.60 5.16
CA LYS A 70 -2.62 -4.11 6.10
C LYS A 70 -2.90 -2.62 5.95
N GLU A 71 -1.87 -1.80 5.71
CA GLU A 71 -2.07 -0.36 5.44
C GLU A 71 -2.77 -0.14 4.10
N LEU A 72 -2.44 -0.94 3.07
CA LEU A 72 -3.17 -0.92 1.79
C LEU A 72 -4.64 -1.32 1.94
N PHE A 73 -4.93 -2.33 2.76
CA PHE A 73 -6.29 -2.72 3.11
C PHE A 73 -7.09 -1.55 3.70
N TYR A 74 -6.55 -0.87 4.71
CA TYR A 74 -7.24 0.27 5.31
C TYR A 74 -7.39 1.43 4.33
N ALA A 75 -6.39 1.69 3.48
CA ALA A 75 -6.50 2.70 2.42
C ALA A 75 -7.67 2.37 1.47
N ALA A 76 -7.78 1.11 1.02
CA ALA A 76 -8.87 0.65 0.16
C ALA A 76 -10.25 0.79 0.84
N GLN A 77 -10.36 0.47 2.14
CA GLN A 77 -11.60 0.67 2.90
C GLN A 77 -12.01 2.15 2.94
N HIS A 78 -11.07 3.05 3.22
CA HIS A 78 -11.32 4.49 3.25
C HIS A 78 -11.70 5.08 1.88
N LEU A 79 -11.23 4.46 0.80
CA LEU A 79 -11.56 4.85 -0.57
C LEU A 79 -12.82 4.16 -1.11
N THR A 80 -13.52 3.38 -0.28
CA THR A 80 -14.71 2.60 -0.67
C THR A 80 -14.45 1.63 -1.83
N LEU A 81 -13.29 0.96 -1.81
CA LEU A 81 -12.83 0.00 -2.83
C LEU A 81 -12.91 -1.45 -2.28
N PRO A 82 -14.10 -2.06 -2.20
CA PRO A 82 -14.28 -3.35 -1.52
C PRO A 82 -13.51 -4.50 -2.17
N GLU A 83 -13.36 -4.49 -3.49
CA GLU A 83 -12.60 -5.52 -4.20
C GLU A 83 -11.10 -5.47 -3.87
N HIS A 84 -10.53 -4.26 -3.80
CA HIS A 84 -9.13 -4.06 -3.42
C HIS A 84 -8.92 -4.46 -1.96
N ALA A 85 -9.80 -4.02 -1.06
CA ALA A 85 -9.74 -4.40 0.35
C ALA A 85 -9.79 -5.93 0.53
N SER A 86 -10.68 -6.62 -0.19
CA SER A 86 -10.76 -8.08 -0.14
C SER A 86 -9.44 -8.75 -0.58
N ARG A 87 -8.85 -8.30 -1.71
CA ARG A 87 -7.56 -8.82 -2.19
C ARG A 87 -6.44 -8.59 -1.18
N TYR A 88 -6.34 -7.40 -0.60
CA TYR A 88 -5.28 -7.07 0.35
C TYR A 88 -5.43 -7.83 1.66
N GLN A 89 -6.66 -8.06 2.14
CA GLN A 89 -6.90 -8.91 3.30
C GLN A 89 -6.40 -10.35 3.04
N GLN A 90 -6.64 -10.89 1.83
CA GLN A 90 -6.11 -12.21 1.45
C GLN A 90 -4.58 -12.23 1.47
N GLN A 91 -3.91 -11.17 1.00
CA GLN A 91 -2.44 -11.08 1.08
C GLN A 91 -1.94 -11.07 2.53
N VAL A 92 -2.56 -10.28 3.41
CA VAL A 92 -2.24 -10.29 4.85
C VAL A 92 -2.35 -11.71 5.42
N ASP A 93 -3.44 -12.42 5.12
CA ASP A 93 -3.67 -13.77 5.63
C ASP A 93 -2.62 -14.77 5.12
N ILE A 94 -2.25 -14.67 3.83
CA ILE A 94 -1.19 -15.49 3.20
C ILE A 94 0.16 -15.24 3.88
N VAL A 95 0.58 -13.98 3.99
CA VAL A 95 1.87 -13.61 4.57
C VAL A 95 1.96 -14.03 6.04
N MET A 96 0.91 -13.77 6.83
CA MET A 96 0.89 -14.21 8.23
C MET A 96 0.92 -15.73 8.36
N ALA A 97 0.27 -16.47 7.47
CA ALA A 97 0.34 -17.93 7.46
C ALA A 97 1.76 -18.43 7.14
N MET A 98 2.45 -17.80 6.17
CA MET A 98 3.82 -18.14 5.81
C MET A 98 4.80 -17.87 6.96
N GLN A 99 4.68 -16.72 7.63
CA GLN A 99 5.52 -16.37 8.78
C GLN A 99 5.37 -17.37 9.94
N ARG A 100 4.16 -17.88 10.19
CA ARG A 100 3.92 -18.92 11.22
C ARG A 100 4.56 -20.27 10.90
N LEU A 101 4.80 -20.58 9.63
CA LEU A 101 5.43 -21.84 9.22
C LEU A 101 6.97 -21.77 9.28
N GLN A 102 7.53 -20.56 9.36
CA GLN A 102 8.97 -20.31 9.39
C GLN A 102 9.54 -20.09 10.80
N GLY A 103 8.68 -19.90 11.81
CA GLY A 103 9.04 -19.77 13.23
C GLY A 103 8.71 -20.99 14.05
#